data_AF-A0A377Z4P6-F1
#
_entry.id   AF-A0A377Z4P6-F1
#
_cell.length_a   1.000
_cell.length_b   1.000
_cell.length_c   1.000
_cell.angle_alpha   90.00
_cell.angle_beta   90.00
_cell.angle_gamma   90.00
#
_symmetry.space_group_name_H-M   'P 1'
#
loop_
_entity.id
_entity.type
_entity.pdbx_description
1 polymer ?
#
loop_
_entity_poly.entity_id
_entity_poly.type
_entity_poly.pdbx_seq_one_letter_code
_entity_poly.pdbx_strand_id
1 'polypeptide(L)'
;MAGEHVILLDEQDQPAGMLEKYAAHTFDTPLHLAFSCWLFNQQGQLLVTRRSLGKKAWPGVWTNSVCGHPQQGETFEQAVTRRCRFELGVGDL
;
A
#
# COMPACT_ATOMS: atom_id res chain seq x y z
N MET A 1 -10.67 -6.65 -5.06
CA MET A 1 -11.20 -6.20 -3.76
C MET A 1 -12.05 -4.98 -4.01
N ALA A 2 -13.37 -5.12 -3.91
CA ALA A 2 -14.28 -3.97 -3.99
C ALA A 2 -14.33 -3.32 -2.60
N GLY A 3 -14.34 -1.98 -2.55
CA GLY A 3 -14.50 -1.22 -1.30
C GLY A 3 -13.20 -0.93 -0.53
N GLU A 4 -12.05 -0.76 -1.19
CA GLU A 4 -10.85 -0.23 -0.51
C GLU A 4 -10.87 1.30 -0.45
N HIS A 5 -10.37 1.86 0.64
CA HIS A 5 -10.24 3.30 0.86
C HIS A 5 -8.82 3.68 1.30
N VAL A 6 -8.56 4.99 1.37
CA VAL A 6 -7.42 5.58 2.06
C VAL A 6 -7.90 6.37 3.27
N ILE A 7 -7.06 6.50 4.29
CA ILE A 7 -7.31 7.36 5.44
C ILE A 7 -6.61 8.69 5.17
N LEU A 8 -7.38 9.76 5.01
CA LEU A 8 -6.87 11.11 4.76
C LEU A 8 -6.20 11.67 6.02
N LEU A 9 -5.19 12.50 5.81
CA LEU A 9 -4.49 13.21 6.88
C LEU A 9 -4.68 14.72 6.73
N ASP A 10 -4.70 15.43 7.86
CA ASP A 10 -4.50 16.88 7.89
C ASP A 10 -2.99 17.24 7.84
N GLU A 11 -2.70 18.53 7.91
CA GLU A 11 -1.33 19.08 7.87
C GLU A 11 -0.51 18.75 9.14
N GLN A 12 -1.13 18.17 10.17
CA GLN A 12 -0.49 17.72 11.41
C GLN A 12 -0.40 16.19 11.48
N ASP A 13 -0.53 15.52 10.33
CA ASP A 13 -0.53 14.06 10.18
C ASP A 13 -1.61 13.35 11.01
N GLN A 14 -2.71 14.03 11.37
CA GLN A 14 -3.83 13.42 12.08
C GLN A 14 -4.90 12.91 11.10
N PRO A 15 -5.53 11.75 11.39
CA PRO A 15 -6.63 11.25 10.57
C PRO A 15 -7.78 12.26 10.46
N ALA A 16 -8.11 12.68 9.23
CA ALA A 16 -9.09 13.73 8.94
C ALA A 16 -10.28 13.25 8.10
N GLY A 17 -10.28 11.99 7.66
CA GLY A 17 -11.37 11.42 6.87
C GLY A 17 -10.96 10.18 6.08
N MET A 18 -11.80 9.78 5.14
CA MET A 18 -11.54 8.66 4.24
C MET A 18 -12.03 8.98 2.83
N LEU A 19 -11.38 8.38 1.84
CA LEU A 19 -11.78 8.48 0.44
C LEU A 19 -11.59 7.13 -0.25
N GLU A 20 -12.43 6.82 -1.24
CA GLU A 20 -12.25 5.60 -2.04
C GLU A 20 -10.85 5.62 -2.69
N LYS A 21 -10.17 4.47 -2.66
CA LYS A 21 -8.75 4.38 -3.00
C LYS A 21 -8.42 4.87 -4.40
N TYR A 22 -9.19 4.47 -5.42
CA TYR A 22 -8.95 4.91 -6.78
C TYR A 22 -9.33 6.38 -6.97
N ALA A 23 -10.39 6.87 -6.33
CA ALA A 23 -10.79 8.27 -6.33
C ALA A 23 -9.76 9.19 -5.66
N ALA A 24 -9.03 8.71 -4.65
CA ALA A 24 -7.97 9.47 -3.99
C ALA A 24 -6.73 9.68 -4.88
N HIS A 25 -6.39 8.70 -5.72
CA HIS A 25 -5.18 8.74 -6.53
C HIS A 25 -5.45 9.39 -7.89
N THR A 26 -5.35 10.72 -7.95
CA THR A 26 -5.49 11.52 -9.18
C THR A 26 -4.25 12.40 -9.39
N PHE A 27 -4.32 13.39 -10.28
CA PHE A 27 -3.27 14.42 -10.38
C PHE A 27 -3.23 15.32 -9.13
N ASP A 28 -4.36 15.46 -8.43
CA ASP A 28 -4.49 16.23 -7.20
C ASP A 28 -4.82 15.25 -6.05
N THR A 29 -3.80 14.55 -5.57
CA THR A 29 -3.95 13.51 -4.55
C THR A 29 -3.84 14.12 -3.14
N PRO A 30 -4.89 14.06 -2.30
CA PRO A 30 -4.83 14.55 -0.93
C PRO A 30 -3.87 13.70 -0.08
N LEU A 31 -3.30 14.30 0.96
CA LEU A 31 -2.43 13.58 1.90
C LEU A 31 -3.20 12.44 2.59
N HIS A 32 -2.61 11.26 2.64
CA HIS A 32 -3.23 10.07 3.22
C HIS A 32 -2.21 9.05 3.71
N LEU A 33 -2.63 8.21 4.66
CA LEU A 33 -1.79 7.14 5.19
C LEU A 33 -1.43 6.10 4.14
N ALA A 34 -0.16 5.76 4.09
CA ALA A 34 0.42 4.71 3.26
C ALA A 34 1.50 3.96 4.02
N PHE A 35 1.90 2.79 3.50
CA PHE A 35 3.07 2.06 3.97
C PHE A 35 3.93 1.60 2.80
N SER A 36 5.21 1.37 3.10
CA SER A 36 6.19 0.73 2.23
C SER A 36 6.92 -0.36 3.01
N CYS A 37 6.99 -1.57 2.45
CA CYS A 37 7.55 -2.76 3.08
C CYS A 37 8.70 -3.32 2.23
N TRP A 38 9.80 -3.70 2.89
CA TRP A 38 10.99 -4.28 2.29
C TRP A 38 11.18 -5.68 2.88
N LEU A 39 11.01 -6.71 2.05
CA LEU A 39 11.12 -8.11 2.43
C LEU A 39 12.49 -8.65 2.04
N PHE A 40 13.13 -9.31 3.00
CA PHE A 40 14.41 -9.96 2.83
C PHE A 40 14.27 -11.46 3.06
N ASN A 41 14.91 -12.28 2.23
CA ASN A 41 15.01 -13.71 2.49
C ASN A 41 16.07 -14.01 3.57
N GLN A 42 16.23 -15.28 3.96
CA GLN A 42 17.19 -15.69 4.98
C GLN A 42 18.67 -15.41 4.59
N GLN A 43 18.94 -15.21 3.30
CA GLN A 43 20.26 -14.83 2.80
C GLN A 43 20.47 -13.31 2.78
N GLY A 44 19.51 -12.53 3.29
CA GLY A 44 19.57 -11.06 3.31
C GLY A 44 19.34 -10.40 1.95
N GLN A 45 18.80 -11.13 0.97
CA GLN A 45 18.51 -10.57 -0.36
C GLN A 45 17.12 -9.91 -0.37
N LEU A 46 17.04 -8.71 -0.95
CA LEU A 46 15.80 -7.95 -1.09
C LEU A 46 14.91 -8.50 -2.22
N LEU A 47 13.62 -8.67 -1.94
CA LEU A 47 12.61 -8.85 -2.97
C LEU A 47 12.23 -7.51 -3.61
N VAL A 48 12.71 -7.27 -4.83
CA VAL A 48 12.27 -6.14 -5.67
C VAL A 48 11.11 -6.61 -6.55
N THR A 49 10.09 -5.78 -6.72
CA THR A 49 8.93 -6.13 -7.55
C THR A 49 8.75 -5.17 -8.72
N ARG A 50 8.19 -5.68 -9.82
CA ARG A 50 7.72 -4.86 -10.94
C ARG A 50 6.21 -4.77 -10.89
N ARG A 51 5.68 -3.56 -10.83
CA ARG A 51 4.23 -3.32 -10.79
C ARG A 51 3.57 -3.84 -12.06
N SER A 52 2.38 -4.45 -11.93
CA SER A 52 1.61 -4.88 -13.10
C SER A 52 1.21 -3.69 -13.97
N LEU A 53 1.05 -3.93 -15.28
CA LEU A 53 0.66 -2.89 -16.22
C LEU A 53 -0.76 -2.36 -16.00
N GLY A 54 -1.60 -3.09 -15.25
CA GLY A 54 -2.96 -2.68 -14.91
C GLY A 54 -3.07 -1.77 -13.68
N LYS A 55 -1.96 -1.43 -13.00
CA LYS A 55 -2.01 -0.51 -11.85
C LYS A 55 -2.30 0.92 -12.33
N LYS A 56 -3.26 1.61 -11.68
CA LYS A 56 -3.61 3.01 -11.99
C LYS A 56 -2.40 3.95 -11.95
N ALA A 57 -1.56 3.83 -10.93
CA ALA A 57 -0.36 4.65 -10.75
C ALA A 57 0.90 3.82 -10.99
N TRP A 58 1.86 4.39 -11.75
CA TRP A 58 3.16 3.80 -12.09
C TRP A 58 3.10 2.34 -12.61
N PRO A 59 2.36 2.06 -13.70
CA PRO A 59 2.34 0.72 -14.29
C PRO A 59 3.72 0.34 -14.82
N GLY A 60 4.16 -0.89 -14.56
CA GLY A 60 5.41 -1.44 -15.11
C GLY A 60 6.71 -0.95 -14.46
N VAL A 61 6.63 -0.08 -13.45
CA VAL A 61 7.79 0.44 -12.71
C VAL A 61 8.30 -0.58 -11.69
N TRP A 62 9.63 -0.67 -11.55
CA TRP A 62 10.29 -1.45 -10.50
C TRP A 62 10.33 -0.67 -9.18
N THR A 63 10.02 -1.34 -8.07
CA THR A 63 9.92 -0.73 -6.74
C THR A 63 10.27 -1.75 -5.65
N ASN A 64 10.19 -1.36 -4.37
CA ASN A 64 10.39 -2.26 -3.23
C ASN A 64 9.34 -3.37 -3.17
N SER A 65 9.37 -4.20 -2.13
CA SER A 65 8.60 -5.45 -2.09
C SER A 65 7.09 -5.22 -2.18
N VAL A 66 6.52 -4.43 -1.28
CA VAL A 66 5.07 -4.16 -1.24
C VAL A 66 4.80 -2.75 -0.72
N CYS A 67 3.86 -2.04 -1.34
CA CYS A 67 3.32 -0.78 -0.83
C CYS A 67 1.79 -0.84 -0.79
N GLY A 68 1.17 -0.07 0.09
CA GLY A 68 -0.29 0.00 0.18
C GLY A 68 -0.78 1.03 1.17
N HIS A 69 -2.06 0.90 1.53
CA HIS A 69 -2.73 1.78 2.48
C HIS A 69 -3.37 0.92 3.57
N PRO A 70 -3.24 1.30 4.85
CA PRO A 70 -4.07 0.75 5.93
C PRO A 70 -5.55 1.00 5.64
N GLN A 71 -6.41 0.05 5.99
CA GLN A 71 -7.86 0.29 6.03
C GLN A 71 -8.29 0.73 7.43
N GLN A 72 -9.53 1.19 7.55
CA GLN A 72 -10.08 1.63 8.83
C GLN A 72 -10.03 0.48 9.85
N GLY A 73 -9.46 0.77 11.02
CA GLY A 73 -9.31 -0.20 12.10
C GLY A 73 -8.13 -1.17 11.96
N GLU A 74 -7.34 -1.08 10.88
CA GLU A 74 -6.11 -1.86 10.76
C GLU A 74 -4.92 -1.17 11.42
N THR A 75 -4.06 -1.95 12.07
CA THR A 75 -2.69 -1.54 12.34
C THR A 75 -1.86 -1.59 11.04
N PHE A 76 -0.68 -0.97 11.04
CA PHE A 76 0.23 -1.04 9.90
C PHE A 76 0.67 -2.48 9.61
N GLU A 77 0.94 -3.27 10.64
CA GLU A 77 1.34 -4.68 10.53
C GLU A 77 0.23 -5.51 9.86
N GLN A 78 -1.03 -5.31 10.27
CA GLN A 78 -2.17 -5.98 9.65
C GLN A 78 -2.31 -5.59 8.17
N ALA A 79 -2.15 -4.31 7.84
CA ALA A 79 -2.22 -3.81 6.48
C ALA A 79 -1.08 -4.36 5.58
N VAL A 80 0.14 -4.42 6.12
CA VAL A 80 1.31 -5.01 5.46
C VAL A 80 1.06 -6.49 5.20
N THR A 81 0.71 -7.27 6.22
CA THR A 81 0.46 -8.71 6.08
C THR A 81 -0.66 -8.99 5.08
N ARG A 82 -1.79 -8.26 5.14
CA ARG A 82 -2.88 -8.39 4.16
C ARG A 82 -2.41 -8.12 2.74
N ARG A 83 -1.63 -7.05 2.52
CA ARG A 83 -1.18 -6.69 1.16
C ARG A 83 -0.10 -7.64 0.65
N CYS A 84 0.81 -8.10 1.50
CA CYS A 84 1.80 -9.11 1.14
C CYS A 84 1.12 -10.42 0.69
N ARG A 85 0.15 -10.92 1.46
CA ARG A 85 -0.67 -12.07 1.05
C ARG A 85 -1.38 -11.83 -0.27
N PHE A 86 -1.98 -10.65 -0.46
CA PHE A 86 -2.76 -10.34 -1.66
C PHE A 86 -1.89 -10.16 -2.93
N GLU A 87 -0.77 -9.42 -2.86
CA GLU A 87 0.03 -9.10 -4.05
C GLU A 87 1.11 -10.14 -4.36
N LEU A 88 1.66 -10.82 -3.34
CA LEU A 88 2.78 -11.75 -3.51
C LEU A 88 2.42 -13.21 -3.24
N GLY A 89 1.26 -13.49 -2.63
CA GLY A 89 0.89 -14.84 -2.23
C GLY A 89 1.77 -15.43 -1.13
N VAL A 90 2.54 -14.59 -0.42
CA VAL A 90 3.33 -15.04 0.74
C VAL A 90 2.40 -15.40 1.90
N GLY A 91 2.82 -16.35 2.73
CA GLY A 91 2.07 -16.79 3.91
C GLY A 91 2.09 -15.75 5.05
N ASP A 92 1.98 -16.24 6.27
CA ASP A 92 2.05 -15.38 7.46
C ASP A 92 3.47 -14.83 7.62
N LEU A 93 3.57 -13.52 7.82
CA LEU A 93 4.81 -12.79 8.09
C LEU A 93 5.04 -12.69 9.60
#